data_AF-A0A3C1Z228-F1
#
_entry.id   AF-A0A3C1Z228-F1
#
_cell.length_a   1.000
_cell.length_b   1.000
_cell.length_c   1.000
_cell.angle_alpha   90.00
_cell.angle_beta   90.00
_cell.angle_gamma   90.00
#
_symmetry.space_group_name_H-M   'P 1'
#
loop_
_entity.id
_entity.type
_entity.pdbx_description
1 polymer ?
#
loop_
_entity_poly.entity_id
_entity_poly.type
_entity_poly.pdbx_seq_one_letter_code
_entity_poly.pdbx_strand_id
1 'polypeptide(L)' 'FCDPPYRLTPELLTLAGDWQAGWLAEDAVVIIEHSSKEHMPEALGPLSQTKRYDYGDTALTRFHLTPKEAPRA' A
#
# COMPACT_ATOMS: atom_id res chain seq x y z
N PHE A 1 -7.45 1.87 5.42
CA PHE A 1 -7.70 2.89 4.38
C PHE A 1 -6.91 4.13 4.79
N CYS A 2 -6.10 4.67 3.89
CA CYS A 2 -5.22 5.80 4.16
C CYS A 2 -5.50 6.88 3.12
N ASP A 3 -5.99 8.02 3.58
CA ASP A 3 -6.27 9.20 2.75
C ASP A 3 -5.58 10.41 3.37
N PRO A 4 -4.25 10.53 3.18
CA PRO A 4 -3.51 11.68 3.65
C PRO A 4 -3.77 12.89 2.72
N PRO A 5 -3.62 14.12 3.22
CA PRO A 5 -3.40 15.26 2.34
C PRO A 5 -2.28 14.93 1.33
N TYR A 6 -2.47 15.17 0.03
CA TYR A 6 -1.56 14.63 -1.01
C TYR A 6 -0.08 14.94 -0.79
N ARG A 7 0.24 16.10 -0.21
CA ARG A 7 1.61 16.50 0.15
C ARG A 7 2.28 15.60 1.19
N LEU A 8 1.50 14.82 1.94
CA LEU A 8 1.94 13.91 3.00
C LEU A 8 1.97 12.44 2.55
N THR A 9 1.71 12.17 1.26
CA THR A 9 1.80 10.81 0.72
C THR A 9 3.20 10.22 0.91
N PRO A 10 4.31 10.94 0.62
CA PRO A 10 5.66 10.38 0.81
C PRO A 10 5.97 9.96 2.26
N GLU A 11 5.50 10.74 3.23
CA GLU A 11 5.66 10.44 4.66
C GLU A 11 4.84 9.21 5.07
N LEU A 12 3.63 9.07 4.54
CA LEU A 12 2.84 7.85 4.72
C LEU A 12 3.57 6.63 4.15
N LEU A 13 4.15 6.73 2.95
CA LEU A 13 4.90 5.62 2.34
C LEU A 13 6.14 5.25 3.16
N THR A 14 6.84 6.25 3.69
CA THR A 14 7.97 6.03 4.60
C THR A 14 7.52 5.25 5.83
N LEU A 15 6.44 5.69 6.49
CA LEU A 15 5.88 5.01 7.67
C LEU A 15 5.38 3.59 7.35
N ALA A 16 4.77 3.40 6.18
CA ALA A 16 4.26 2.11 5.74
C ALA A 16 5.37 1.12 5.37
N GLY A 17 6.55 1.62 4.98
CA GLY A 17 7.76 0.81 4.81
C GLY A 17 8.18 0.10 6.10
N ASP A 18 7.88 0.68 7.27
CA ASP A 18 8.22 0.13 8.59
C ASP A 18 7.12 -0.75 9.19
N TRP A 19 5.97 -0.89 8.52
CA TRP A 19 4.88 -1.73 9.01
C TRP A 19 5.30 -3.18 9.16
N GLN A 20 4.79 -3.83 10.19
CA GLN A 20 5.08 -5.24 10.47
C GLN A 20 3.87 -6.08 10.08
N ALA A 21 4.10 -7.29 9.55
CA ALA A 21 3.01 -8.18 9.13
C ALA A 21 2.00 -8.46 10.26
N GLY A 22 2.44 -8.51 11.52
CA GLY A 22 1.57 -8.71 12.69
C GLY A 22 0.68 -7.52 13.07
N TRP A 23 0.81 -6.37 12.40
CA TRP A 23 -0.11 -5.23 12.59
C TRP A 23 -1.35 -5.33 11.72
N LEU A 24 -1.32 -6.19 10.70
CA LEU A 24 -2.38 -6.38 9.72
C LEU A 24 -2.89 -7.82 9.80
N ALA A 25 -4.20 -8.01 9.60
CA ALA A 25 -4.75 -9.35 9.42
C ALA A 25 -4.18 -9.98 8.13
N GLU A 26 -4.11 -11.32 8.07
CA GLU A 26 -3.56 -12.06 6.92
C GLU A 26 -4.26 -11.70 5.59
N ASP A 27 -5.55 -11.40 5.64
CA ASP A 27 -6.40 -11.00 4.53
C ASP A 27 -6.65 -9.49 4.44
N ALA A 28 -5.84 -8.69 5.15
CA ALA A 28 -6.00 -7.25 5.18
C ALA A 28 -5.89 -6.62 3.79
N VAL A 29 -6.86 -5.75 3.49
CA VAL A 29 -6.85 -4.90 2.30
C VAL A 29 -6.46 -3.49 2.71
N VAL A 30 -5.32 -3.03 2.21
CA VAL A 30 -4.86 -1.65 2.39
C VAL A 30 -5.18 -0.88 1.11
N ILE A 31 -5.79 0.29 1.25
CA ILE A 31 -6.06 1.22 0.15
C ILE A 31 -5.42 2.54 0.54
N ILE A 32 -4.60 3.09 -0.36
CA ILE A 32 -4.00 4.42 -0.24
C ILE A 32 -4.59 5.30 -1.33
N GLU A 33 -5.22 6.40 -0.93
CA GLU A 33 -5.60 7.48 -1.82
C GLU A 33 -4.44 8.47 -1.98
N HIS A 34 -4.19 8.91 -3.21
CA HIS A 34 -3.12 9.84 -3.53
C HIS A 34 -3.42 10.60 -4.83
N SER A 35 -2.56 11.55 -5.21
CA SER A 35 -2.65 12.17 -6.54
C SER A 35 -2.37 11.14 -7.63
N SER A 36 -3.09 11.20 -8.76
CA SER A 36 -2.83 10.35 -9.92
C SER A 36 -1.43 10.55 -10.53
N LYS A 37 -0.73 11.64 -10.19
CA LYS A 37 0.65 11.90 -10.60
C LYS A 37 1.69 11.26 -9.69
N GLU A 38 1.28 10.78 -8.52
CA GLU A 38 2.17 10.16 -7.54
C GLU A 38 2.59 8.76 -7.99
N HIS A 39 3.88 8.46 -7.80
CA HIS A 39 4.42 7.13 -8.08
C HIS A 39 4.28 6.25 -6.85
N MET A 40 3.63 5.11 -7.04
CA MET A 40 3.33 4.17 -5.96
C MET A 40 4.19 2.92 -6.14
N PRO A 41 4.95 2.50 -5.11
CA PRO A 41 5.87 1.37 -5.26
C PRO A 41 5.10 0.06 -5.33
N GLU A 42 5.62 -0.90 -6.09
CA GLU A 42 5.01 -2.24 -6.21
C GLU A 42 5.03 -3.01 -4.87
N ALA A 43 5.95 -2.67 -3.98
CA ALA A 43 6.05 -3.23 -2.63
C ALA A 43 6.20 -2.12 -1.58
N LEU A 44 5.54 -2.29 -0.43
CA LEU A 44 5.51 -1.32 0.67
C LEU A 44 5.56 -2.08 1.99
N GLY A 45 6.75 -2.19 2.58
CA GLY A 45 6.95 -3.04 3.76
C GLY A 45 6.52 -4.49 3.48
N PRO A 46 5.58 -5.07 4.24
CA PRO A 46 5.07 -6.43 4.05
C PRO A 46 3.98 -6.51 2.97
N LEU A 47 3.64 -5.40 2.32
CA LEU A 47 2.56 -5.30 1.36
C LEU A 47 3.07 -5.38 -0.09
N SER A 48 2.27 -5.99 -0.95
CA SER A 48 2.43 -5.94 -2.41
C SER A 48 1.24 -5.23 -3.04
N GLN A 49 1.53 -4.35 -4.01
CA GLN A 49 0.52 -3.67 -4.81
C GLN A 49 -0.24 -4.71 -5.66
N THR A 50 -1.56 -4.61 -5.66
CA THR A 50 -2.43 -5.54 -6.41
C THR A 50 -3.21 -4.85 -7.51
N LYS A 51 -3.55 -3.56 -7.32
CA LYS A 51 -4.35 -2.81 -8.29
C LYS A 51 -4.23 -1.31 -8.09
N ARG A 52 -4.42 -0.56 -9.17
CA ARG A 52 -4.58 0.90 -9.16
C ARG A 52 -5.85 1.29 -9.91
N TYR A 53 -6.50 2.35 -9.43
CA TYR A 53 -7.68 2.95 -10.04
C TYR A 53 -7.46 4.46 -10.14
N ASP A 54 -7.62 5.03 -11.33
CA ASP A 54 -7.44 6.47 -11.55
C ASP A 54 -8.80 7.16 -11.77
N TYR A 55 -8.99 8.29 -11.08
CA TYR A 55 -10.19 9.12 -11.08
C TYR A 55 -9.79 10.59 -11.23
N GLY A 56 -9.53 11.02 -12.47
CA GLY A 56 -9.05 12.38 -12.74
C GLY A 56 -7.69 12.65 -12.07
N ASP A 57 -7.64 13.61 -11.16
CA ASP A 57 -6.42 13.98 -10.42
C ASP A 57 -6.15 13.08 -9.20
N THR A 58 -7.05 12.16 -8.89
CA THR A 58 -6.98 11.23 -7.75
C THR A 58 -6.72 9.81 -8.23
N ALA A 59 -5.97 9.03 -7.46
CA ALA A 59 -5.78 7.61 -7.66
C ALA A 59 -5.92 6.84 -6.34
N LEU A 60 -6.48 5.63 -6.42
CA LEU A 60 -6.52 4.66 -5.34
C LEU A 60 -5.61 3.49 -5.69
N THR A 61 -4.64 3.20 -4.83
CA THR A 61 -3.80 2.00 -4.96
C THR A 61 -4.13 1.01 -3.86
N ARG A 62 -4.42 -0.23 -4.26
CA ARG A 62 -4.77 -1.34 -3.38
C ARG A 62 -3.59 -2.27 -3.18
N PHE A 63 -3.36 -2.64 -1.93
CA PHE A 63 -2.29 -3.51 -1.46
C PHE A 63 -2.85 -4.64 -0.60
N HIS A 64 -2.22 -5.81 -0.66
CA HIS A 64 -2.44 -6.93 0.27
C HIS A 64 -1.11 -7.32 0.92
N LEU A 65 -1.15 -8.05 2.03
CA LEU A 65 0.05 -8.70 2.57
C LEU A 65 0.63 -9.66 1.53
N THR A 66 1.95 -9.58 1.35
CA THR A 66 2.69 -10.56 0.57
C THR A 66 2.55 -11.92 1.27
N PRO A 67 2.03 -12.96 0.61
CA PRO A 67 1.98 -14.29 1.20
C PRO A 67 3.40 -14.70 1.61
N LYS A 68 3.60 -15.03 2.88
CA LYS A 68 4.86 -15.62 3.33
C LYS A 68 5.01 -16.92 2.54
N GLU A 69 6.01 -17.02 1.66
CA GLU A 69 6.29 -18.26 0.95
C GLU A 69 6.33 -19.38 2.00
N ALA A 70 5.40 -20.33 1.90
CA ALA A 70 5.46 -21.53 2.71
C ALA A 70 6.79 -22.22 2.37
N PRO A 71 7.60 -22.60 3.38
CA PRO A 71 8.83 -23.33 3.10
C PRO A 71 8.46 -24.58 2.31
N ARG A 72 9.08 -24.77 1.14
CA ARG A 72 8.97 -26.01 0.38
C ARG A 72 9.46 -27.14 1.28
N ALA A 73 8.55 -28.06 1.60
CA ALA A 73 8.84 -29.31 2.29
C ALA A 73 9.68 -30.24 1.39
#